data_AF-A0AAU6CK09-F1
#
_entry.id   AF-A0AAU6CK09-F1
#
_cell.length_a   1.000
_cell.length_b   1.000
_cell.length_c   1.000
_cell.angle_alpha   90.00
_cell.angle_beta   90.00
_cell.angle_gamma   90.00
#
_symmetry.space_group_name_H-M   'P 1'
#
loop_
_entity.id
_entity.type
_entity.pdbx_description
1 polymer ?
#
loop_
_entity_poly.entity_id
_entity_poly.type
_entity_poly.pdbx_seq_one_letter_code
_entity_poly.pdbx_strand_id
1 'polypeptide(L)'
;MTDLPLKALLESAKSQLQQARNQPRDASVQSRIVLAYGLELLARLLDGVQSGLEDGELVEVALVYDTLATETARLFTLAVPEAFRALVELCDDTRARRLLAGQPAASPDVLDLLRRRLIWLTVTYEWPAAGPRRRVVEIVHRTPQGALLSCDVAQAVSWQDLPDRVRSRLLAGTGQAVRYQLYPDSARTGAVEEKGKPR
;
A
#
# COMPACT_ATOMS: atom_id res chain seq x y z
N MET A 1 -13.73 12.12 -18.42
CA MET A 1 -12.42 12.67 -18.02
C MET A 1 -12.64 13.45 -16.74
N THR A 2 -12.54 12.79 -15.59
CA THR A 2 -12.63 13.44 -14.28
C THR A 2 -11.20 13.52 -13.78
N ASP A 3 -10.60 14.70 -13.85
CA ASP A 3 -9.39 15.00 -13.07
C ASP A 3 -9.69 14.60 -11.63
N LEU A 4 -8.86 13.72 -11.08
CA LEU A 4 -9.02 13.22 -9.71
C LEU A 4 -9.09 14.44 -8.78
N PRO A 5 -10.15 14.59 -7.95
CA PRO A 5 -10.32 15.74 -7.05
C PRO A 5 -9.10 15.96 -6.14
N LEU A 6 -8.35 14.90 -5.88
CA LEU A 6 -7.09 14.92 -5.16
C LEU A 6 -5.99 15.76 -5.85
N LYS A 7 -5.88 15.71 -7.18
CA LYS A 7 -4.90 16.48 -7.94
C LYS A 7 -5.17 17.98 -7.82
N ALA A 8 -6.44 18.37 -7.95
CA ALA A 8 -6.86 19.76 -7.74
C ALA A 8 -6.60 20.24 -6.30
N LEU A 9 -6.82 19.37 -5.31
CA LEU A 9 -6.51 19.68 -3.91
C LEU A 9 -5.00 19.80 -3.65
N LEU A 10 -4.17 18.94 -4.26
CA LEU A 10 -2.72 19.01 -4.16
C LEU A 10 -2.16 20.27 -4.81
N GLU A 11 -2.63 20.61 -6.02
CA GLU A 11 -2.26 21.87 -6.69
C GLU A 11 -2.70 23.09 -5.87
N SER A 12 -3.89 23.04 -5.26
CA SER A 12 -4.36 24.08 -4.35
C SER A 12 -3.46 24.21 -3.11
N ALA A 13 -3.07 23.09 -2.48
CA ALA A 13 -2.17 23.07 -1.34
C ALA A 13 -0.77 23.61 -1.70
N LYS A 14 -0.23 23.25 -2.86
CA LYS A 14 1.03 23.80 -3.38
C LYS A 14 0.94 25.30 -3.60
N SER A 15 -0.14 25.77 -4.22
CA SER A 15 -0.39 27.19 -4.44
C SER A 15 -0.48 27.95 -3.12
N GLN A 16 -1.15 27.41 -2.11
CA GLN A 16 -1.23 27.99 -0.76
C GLN A 16 0.13 28.04 -0.06
N LEU A 17 0.97 27.01 -0.20
CA LEU A 17 2.34 27.02 0.34
C LEU A 17 3.23 28.05 -0.38
N GLN A 18 3.10 28.16 -1.70
CA GLN A 18 3.81 29.16 -2.51
C GLN A 18 3.41 30.59 -2.09
N GLN A 19 2.11 30.83 -1.85
CA GLN A 19 1.60 32.09 -1.34
C GLN A 19 2.10 32.38 0.07
N ALA A 20 2.08 31.39 0.97
CA ALA A 20 2.60 31.53 2.33
C ALA A 20 4.12 31.84 2.36
N ARG A 21 4.88 31.34 1.36
CA ARG A 21 6.30 31.65 1.16
C ARG A 21 6.54 33.08 0.68
N ASN A 22 5.67 33.60 -0.18
CA ASN A 22 5.82 34.92 -0.81
C ASN A 22 5.19 36.06 0.00
N GLN A 23 4.41 35.75 1.05
CA GLN A 23 3.84 36.78 1.91
C GLN A 23 4.91 37.45 2.78
N PRO A 24 5.00 38.80 2.76
CA PRO A 24 5.84 39.52 3.70
C PRO A 24 5.30 39.31 5.12
N ARG A 25 6.11 38.74 6.02
CA ARG A 25 5.74 38.50 7.42
C ARG A 25 6.60 39.33 8.37
N ASP A 26 5.97 39.99 9.34
CA ASP A 26 6.58 40.71 10.47
C ASP A 26 7.17 39.76 11.55
N ALA A 27 7.67 38.60 11.15
CA ALA A 27 8.34 37.68 12.05
C ALA A 27 9.84 38.02 12.15
N SER A 28 10.49 37.69 13.27
CA SER A 28 11.95 37.79 13.42
C SER A 28 12.68 36.99 12.33
N VAL A 29 13.91 37.38 11.98
CA VAL A 29 14.72 36.71 10.92
C VAL A 29 14.82 35.20 11.15
N GLN A 30 14.97 34.77 12.41
CA GLN A 30 15.11 33.36 12.76
C GLN A 30 13.78 32.59 12.62
N SER A 31 12.65 33.21 12.97
CA SER A 31 11.32 32.65 12.73
C SER A 31 11.01 32.53 11.23
N ARG A 32 11.47 33.47 10.39
CA ARG A 32 11.32 33.39 8.93
C ARG A 32 12.09 32.21 8.33
N ILE A 33 13.32 31.96 8.80
CA ILE A 33 14.15 30.85 8.31
C ILE A 33 13.52 29.49 8.66
N VAL A 34 13.07 29.29 9.90
CA VAL A 34 12.41 28.05 10.33
C VAL A 34 11.10 27.81 9.57
N LEU A 35 10.30 28.86 9.37
CA LEU A 35 9.07 28.77 8.59
C LEU A 35 9.34 28.47 7.11
N ALA A 36 10.32 29.12 6.49
CA ALA A 36 10.69 28.87 5.10
C ALA A 36 11.16 27.41 4.90
N TYR A 37 11.98 26.91 5.83
CA TYR A 37 12.42 25.51 5.81
C TYR A 37 11.25 24.53 5.99
N GLY A 38 10.32 24.79 6.92
CA GLY A 38 9.14 23.97 7.12
C GLY A 38 8.22 23.94 5.88
N LEU A 39 8.03 25.08 5.22
CA LEU A 39 7.26 25.17 3.98
C LEU A 39 7.95 24.44 2.82
N GLU A 40 9.27 24.50 2.72
CA GLU A 40 10.04 23.77 1.72
C GLU A 40 9.94 22.24 1.92
N LEU A 41 9.99 21.79 3.18
CA LEU A 41 9.79 20.38 3.51
C LEU A 41 8.40 19.90 3.07
N LEU A 42 7.35 20.69 3.36
CA LEU A 42 5.98 20.38 2.94
C LEU A 42 5.81 20.36 1.43
N ALA A 43 6.41 21.32 0.72
CA ALA A 43 6.38 21.35 -0.75
C ALA A 43 7.03 20.10 -1.36
N ARG A 44 8.21 19.69 -0.84
CA ARG A 44 8.90 18.47 -1.29
C ARG A 44 8.07 17.21 -1.02
N LEU A 45 7.39 17.15 0.13
CA LEU A 45 6.48 16.04 0.44
C LEU A 45 5.31 15.99 -0.55
N LEU A 46 4.72 17.13 -0.90
CA LEU A 46 3.64 17.19 -1.89
C LEU A 46 4.11 16.86 -3.31
N ASP A 47 5.31 17.28 -3.71
CA ASP A 47 5.92 16.88 -4.98
C ASP A 47 6.17 15.36 -5.03
N GLY A 48 6.64 14.78 -3.92
CA GLY A 48 6.78 13.33 -3.77
C GLY A 48 5.45 12.58 -3.87
N VAL A 49 4.39 13.12 -3.26
CA VAL A 49 3.04 12.54 -3.34
C VAL A 49 2.48 12.65 -4.77
N GLN A 50 2.63 13.81 -5.43
CA GLN A 50 2.14 13.99 -6.80
C GLN A 50 2.84 13.10 -7.82
N SER A 51 4.18 13.04 -7.77
CA SER A 51 4.94 12.12 -8.62
C SER A 51 4.60 10.66 -8.35
N GLY A 52 4.32 10.31 -7.10
CA GLY A 52 3.84 8.98 -6.73
C GLY A 52 2.41 8.67 -7.21
N LEU A 53 1.55 9.67 -7.35
CA LEU A 53 0.19 9.52 -7.89
C LEU A 53 0.17 9.39 -9.42
N GLU A 54 1.17 9.92 -10.10
CA GLU A 54 1.37 9.72 -11.54
C GLU A 54 1.90 8.32 -11.86
N ASP A 55 2.54 7.66 -10.89
CA ASP A 55 2.89 6.24 -10.96
C ASP A 55 1.67 5.37 -10.61
N GLY A 56 0.91 4.98 -11.64
CA GLY A 56 -0.27 4.12 -11.49
C GLY A 56 0.02 2.79 -10.78
N GLU A 57 1.25 2.28 -10.82
CA GLU A 57 1.62 1.09 -10.04
C GLU A 57 1.75 1.39 -8.55
N LEU A 58 2.26 2.56 -8.18
CA LEU A 58 2.39 2.96 -6.78
C LEU A 58 1.03 3.28 -6.16
N VAL A 59 0.11 3.88 -6.93
CA VAL A 59 -1.29 4.08 -6.52
C VAL A 59 -1.96 2.75 -6.18
N GLU A 60 -1.79 1.74 -7.03
CA GLU A 60 -2.34 0.42 -6.76
C GLU A 60 -1.75 -0.19 -5.48
N VAL A 61 -0.43 -0.10 -5.31
CA VAL A 61 0.25 -0.59 -4.11
C VAL A 61 -0.32 0.11 -2.86
N ALA A 62 -0.51 1.43 -2.92
CA ALA A 62 -1.11 2.18 -1.81
C ALA A 62 -2.51 1.68 -1.47
N LEU A 63 -3.38 1.46 -2.47
CA LEU A 63 -4.75 0.97 -2.25
C LEU A 63 -4.78 -0.44 -1.65
N VAL A 64 -3.91 -1.34 -2.14
CA VAL A 64 -3.79 -2.71 -1.61
C VAL A 64 -3.32 -2.67 -0.15
N TYR A 65 -2.25 -1.93 0.15
CA TYR A 65 -1.71 -1.86 1.50
C TYR A 65 -2.61 -1.10 2.48
N ASP A 66 -3.36 -0.09 2.02
CA ASP A 66 -4.35 0.59 2.85
C ASP A 66 -5.49 -0.36 3.26
N THR A 67 -5.99 -1.15 2.33
CA THR A 67 -7.02 -2.17 2.62
C THR A 67 -6.47 -3.24 3.57
N LEU A 68 -5.27 -3.75 3.31
CA LEU A 68 -4.62 -4.73 4.18
C LEU A 68 -4.35 -4.16 5.58
N ALA A 69 -3.90 -2.92 5.68
CA ALA A 69 -3.62 -2.26 6.95
C ALA A 69 -4.89 -2.04 7.76
N THR A 70 -5.98 -1.62 7.11
CA THR A 70 -7.29 -1.43 7.75
C THR A 70 -7.80 -2.74 8.34
N GLU A 71 -7.78 -3.80 7.55
CA GLU A 71 -8.25 -5.11 8.02
C GLU A 71 -7.33 -5.74 9.06
N THR A 72 -6.02 -5.61 8.89
CA THR A 72 -5.04 -6.09 9.89
C THR A 72 -5.20 -5.32 11.20
N ALA A 73 -5.37 -3.99 11.14
CA ALA A 73 -5.63 -3.18 12.32
C ALA A 73 -6.89 -3.64 13.07
N ARG A 74 -7.97 -3.95 12.33
CA ARG A 74 -9.21 -4.51 12.89
C ARG A 74 -8.99 -5.88 13.55
N LEU A 75 -8.33 -6.81 12.86
CA LEU A 75 -8.13 -8.19 13.30
C LEU A 75 -7.19 -8.32 14.51
N PHE A 76 -6.19 -7.44 14.60
CA PHE A 76 -5.17 -7.46 15.64
C PHE A 76 -5.32 -6.35 16.68
N THR A 77 -6.37 -5.53 16.57
CA THR A 77 -6.65 -4.40 17.48
C THR A 77 -5.48 -3.41 17.54
N LEU A 78 -4.99 -3.00 16.37
CA LEU A 78 -3.87 -2.07 16.21
C LEU A 78 -4.35 -0.74 15.63
N ALA A 79 -3.51 0.29 15.67
CA ALA A 79 -3.74 1.49 14.87
C ALA A 79 -3.41 1.22 13.39
N VAL A 80 -4.23 1.76 12.46
CA VAL A 80 -4.02 1.58 11.01
C VAL A 80 -2.61 2.00 10.56
N PRO A 81 -2.04 3.15 10.99
CA PRO A 81 -0.67 3.52 10.59
C PRO A 81 0.40 2.55 11.10
N GLU A 82 0.19 1.92 12.25
CA GLU A 82 1.12 0.92 12.78
C GLU A 82 1.05 -0.39 12.02
N ALA A 83 -0.18 -0.87 11.74
CA ALA A 83 -0.40 -2.05 10.91
C ALA A 83 0.21 -1.84 9.51
N PHE A 84 0.00 -0.67 8.90
CA PHE A 84 0.57 -0.33 7.59
C PHE A 84 2.09 -0.45 7.57
N ARG A 85 2.78 0.22 8.51
CA ARG A 85 4.25 0.16 8.62
C ARG A 85 4.74 -1.27 8.81
N ALA A 86 4.11 -2.01 9.72
CA ALA A 86 4.50 -3.38 10.03
C ALA A 86 4.30 -4.32 8.83
N LEU A 87 3.19 -4.18 8.10
CA LEU A 87 2.92 -4.97 6.89
C LEU A 87 3.93 -4.72 5.77
N VAL A 88 4.25 -3.44 5.49
CA VAL A 88 5.26 -3.08 4.48
C VAL A 88 6.63 -3.68 4.81
N GLU A 89 6.99 -3.68 6.09
CA GLU A 89 8.24 -4.29 6.55
C GLU A 89 8.21 -5.83 6.47
N LEU A 90 7.09 -6.47 6.85
CA LEU A 90 6.90 -7.92 6.81
C LEU A 90 6.89 -8.51 5.41
N CYS A 91 6.21 -7.84 4.48
CA CYS A 91 6.12 -8.26 3.08
C CYS A 91 7.41 -7.99 2.29
N ASP A 92 8.35 -7.21 2.83
CA ASP A 92 9.59 -6.80 2.17
C ASP A 92 9.38 -6.16 0.77
N ASP A 93 8.23 -5.52 0.57
CA ASP A 93 7.84 -4.97 -0.73
C ASP A 93 8.54 -3.62 -0.97
N THR A 94 9.49 -3.62 -1.89
CA THR A 94 10.29 -2.43 -2.24
C THR A 94 9.43 -1.27 -2.75
N ARG A 95 8.30 -1.54 -3.42
CA ARG A 95 7.40 -0.48 -3.90
C ARG A 95 6.63 0.11 -2.72
N ALA A 96 6.11 -0.74 -1.84
CA ALA A 96 5.38 -0.29 -0.66
C ALA A 96 6.28 0.48 0.33
N ARG A 97 7.59 0.13 0.41
CA ARG A 97 8.58 0.89 1.18
C ARG A 97 8.70 2.36 0.75
N ARG A 98 8.45 2.67 -0.52
CA ARG A 98 8.42 4.07 -0.99
C ARG A 98 7.32 4.89 -0.31
N LEU A 99 6.21 4.25 0.07
CA LEU A 99 5.11 4.88 0.81
C LEU A 99 5.46 5.20 2.27
N LEU A 100 6.54 4.62 2.80
CA LEU A 100 7.05 4.87 4.15
C LEU A 100 8.13 5.95 4.22
N ALA A 101 8.44 6.63 3.11
CA ALA A 101 9.47 7.68 3.11
C ALA A 101 9.17 8.75 4.17
N GLY A 102 10.09 8.93 5.13
CA GLY A 102 9.96 9.91 6.21
C GLY A 102 9.08 9.48 7.40
N GLN A 103 8.56 8.25 7.40
CA GLN A 103 7.81 7.71 8.54
C GLN A 103 8.73 7.01 9.56
N PRO A 104 8.30 6.91 10.84
CA PRO A 104 9.03 6.09 11.81
C PRO A 104 9.05 4.62 11.39
N ALA A 105 10.01 3.85 11.92
CA ALA A 105 10.05 2.40 11.74
C ALA A 105 8.83 1.71 12.38
N ALA A 106 8.52 0.49 11.94
CA ALA A 106 7.47 -0.30 12.57
C ALA A 106 7.87 -0.68 14.00
N SER A 107 6.87 -0.78 14.89
CA SER A 107 7.10 -1.23 16.27
C SER A 107 7.55 -2.71 16.27
N PRO A 108 8.63 -3.07 16.98
CA PRO A 108 9.07 -4.45 17.12
C PRO A 108 7.98 -5.38 17.67
N ASP A 109 7.20 -4.91 18.64
CA ASP A 109 6.13 -5.69 19.25
C ASP A 109 5.02 -6.03 18.24
N VAL A 110 4.69 -5.09 17.36
CA VAL A 110 3.70 -5.28 16.30
C VAL A 110 4.23 -6.26 15.25
N LEU A 111 5.50 -6.13 14.84
CA LEU A 111 6.13 -7.06 13.92
C LEU A 111 6.14 -8.49 14.47
N ASP A 112 6.49 -8.66 15.74
CA ASP A 112 6.53 -9.98 16.37
C ASP A 112 5.14 -10.59 16.55
N LEU A 113 4.13 -9.76 16.87
CA LEU A 113 2.73 -10.19 16.89
C LEU A 113 2.30 -10.73 15.52
N LEU A 114 2.56 -9.96 14.45
CA LEU A 114 2.19 -10.34 13.10
C LEU A 114 2.97 -11.56 12.63
N ARG A 115 4.29 -11.66 12.86
CA ARG A 115 5.07 -12.87 12.51
C ARG A 115 4.53 -14.15 13.14
N ARG A 116 4.00 -14.08 14.36
CA ARG A 116 3.46 -15.25 15.08
C ARG A 116 2.07 -15.67 14.61
N ARG A 117 1.28 -14.71 14.11
CA ARG A 117 -0.16 -14.92 13.89
C ARG A 117 -0.58 -14.77 12.44
N LEU A 118 0.10 -13.94 11.65
CA LEU A 118 -0.17 -13.83 10.22
C LEU A 118 0.42 -15.03 9.50
N ILE A 119 -0.41 -15.70 8.69
CA ILE A 119 -0.01 -16.92 7.97
C ILE A 119 0.29 -16.58 6.52
N TRP A 120 -0.62 -15.89 5.83
CA TRP A 120 -0.35 -15.35 4.50
C TRP A 120 -1.24 -14.15 4.16
N LEU A 121 -0.77 -13.39 3.16
CA LEU A 121 -1.46 -12.28 2.54
C LEU A 121 -1.43 -12.46 1.03
N THR A 122 -2.60 -12.38 0.39
CA THR A 122 -2.66 -12.44 -1.07
C THR A 122 -3.55 -11.35 -1.63
N VAL A 123 -3.23 -10.90 -2.84
CA VAL A 123 -4.09 -10.07 -3.67
C VAL A 123 -4.42 -10.82 -4.95
N THR A 124 -5.71 -10.94 -5.24
CA THR A 124 -6.23 -11.62 -6.44
C THR A 124 -7.04 -10.62 -7.25
N TYR A 125 -6.69 -10.49 -8.53
CA TYR A 125 -7.46 -9.70 -9.50
C TYR A 125 -8.32 -10.66 -10.29
N GLU A 126 -9.63 -10.62 -10.08
CA GLU A 126 -10.60 -11.46 -10.74
C GLU A 126 -11.24 -10.73 -11.92
N TRP A 127 -11.20 -11.40 -13.07
CA TRP A 127 -11.64 -10.93 -14.37
C TRP A 127 -12.47 -11.99 -15.11
N PRO A 128 -13.65 -12.38 -14.57
CA PRO A 128 -14.50 -13.35 -15.21
C PRO A 128 -15.04 -12.81 -16.55
N ALA A 129 -15.37 -13.73 -17.47
CA ALA A 129 -15.96 -13.36 -18.77
C ALA A 129 -17.35 -12.68 -18.62
N ALA A 130 -18.09 -13.09 -17.59
CA ALA A 130 -19.36 -12.49 -17.18
C ALA A 130 -19.35 -12.29 -15.66
N GLY A 131 -19.75 -11.10 -15.21
CA GLY A 131 -19.83 -10.75 -13.78
C GLY A 131 -18.94 -9.57 -13.38
N PRO A 132 -18.97 -9.20 -12.09
CA PRO A 132 -18.22 -8.08 -11.57
C PRO A 132 -16.72 -8.39 -11.53
N ARG A 133 -15.94 -7.39 -11.94
CA ARG A 133 -14.48 -7.40 -11.89
C ARG A 133 -14.03 -6.85 -10.55
N ARG A 134 -13.12 -7.56 -9.88
CA ARG A 134 -12.78 -7.24 -8.49
C ARG A 134 -11.33 -7.52 -8.16
N ARG A 135 -10.81 -6.72 -7.24
CA ARG A 135 -9.60 -6.99 -6.47
C ARG A 135 -10.01 -7.57 -5.14
N VAL A 136 -9.48 -8.73 -4.80
CA VAL A 136 -9.72 -9.42 -3.54
C VAL A 136 -8.41 -9.49 -2.78
N VAL A 137 -8.38 -8.90 -1.59
CA VAL A 137 -7.28 -9.09 -0.64
C VAL A 137 -7.71 -10.11 0.41
N GLU A 138 -6.90 -11.13 0.60
CA GLU A 138 -7.14 -12.20 1.57
C GLU A 138 -6.04 -12.17 2.64
N ILE A 139 -6.48 -12.18 3.90
CA ILE A 139 -5.65 -12.27 5.10
C ILE A 139 -5.98 -13.58 5.81
N VAL A 140 -5.01 -14.49 5.88
CA VAL A 140 -5.12 -15.68 6.71
C VAL A 140 -4.27 -15.54 7.94
N HIS A 141 -4.89 -15.78 9.09
CA HIS A 141 -4.26 -15.57 10.38
C HIS A 141 -4.68 -16.62 11.41
N ARG A 142 -3.91 -16.68 12.49
CA ARG A 142 -4.15 -17.50 13.66
C ARG A 142 -4.77 -16.64 14.78
N THR A 143 -5.82 -17.15 15.42
CA THR A 143 -6.41 -16.55 16.62
C THR A 143 -5.49 -16.74 17.83
N PRO A 144 -5.70 -16.03 18.95
CA PRO A 144 -4.95 -16.28 20.19
C PRO A 144 -5.09 -17.74 20.69
N GLN A 145 -6.22 -18.40 20.39
CA GLN A 145 -6.50 -19.79 20.75
C GLN A 145 -5.92 -20.81 19.75
N GLY A 146 -5.23 -20.35 18.69
CA GLY A 146 -4.59 -21.22 17.72
C GLY A 146 -5.43 -21.60 16.50
N ALA A 147 -6.70 -21.17 16.42
CA ALA A 147 -7.56 -21.45 15.27
C ALA A 147 -7.11 -20.64 14.04
N LEU A 148 -7.19 -21.23 12.85
CA LEU A 148 -6.93 -20.55 11.58
C LEU A 148 -8.22 -19.94 11.05
N LEU A 149 -8.17 -18.65 10.70
CA LEU A 149 -9.27 -17.92 10.09
C LEU A 149 -8.78 -17.22 8.81
N SER A 150 -9.70 -17.03 7.87
CA SER A 150 -9.50 -16.22 6.66
C SER A 150 -10.48 -15.05 6.68
N CYS A 151 -9.99 -13.89 6.23
CA CYS A 151 -10.79 -12.71 5.96
C CYS A 151 -10.45 -12.21 4.55
N ASP A 152 -11.47 -12.03 3.72
CA ASP A 152 -11.34 -11.46 2.39
C ASP A 152 -12.11 -10.14 2.26
N VAL A 153 -11.53 -9.20 1.52
CA VAL A 153 -12.18 -7.95 1.13
C VAL A 153 -12.13 -7.81 -0.38
N ALA A 154 -13.31 -7.75 -1.00
CA ALA A 154 -13.47 -7.58 -2.44
C ALA A 154 -13.85 -6.12 -2.76
N GLN A 155 -13.09 -5.51 -3.66
CA GLN A 155 -13.31 -4.15 -4.16
C GLN A 155 -13.51 -4.19 -5.67
N ALA A 156 -14.55 -3.50 -6.17
CA ALA A 156 -14.76 -3.37 -7.60
C ALA A 156 -13.61 -2.60 -8.25
N VAL A 157 -13.13 -3.07 -9.40
CA VAL A 157 -12.00 -2.47 -10.12
C VAL A 157 -12.33 -2.37 -11.61
N SER A 158 -11.97 -1.24 -12.23
CA SER A 158 -12.11 -1.05 -13.68
C SER A 158 -10.83 -1.49 -14.41
N TRP A 159 -10.96 -1.73 -15.73
CA TRP A 159 -9.80 -2.15 -16.54
C TRP A 159 -8.68 -1.11 -16.57
N GLN A 160 -9.03 0.17 -16.43
CA GLN A 160 -8.10 1.29 -16.51
C GLN A 160 -7.27 1.41 -15.24
N ASP A 161 -7.80 0.92 -14.10
CA ASP A 161 -7.17 0.98 -12.79
C ASP A 161 -6.26 -0.23 -12.52
N LEU A 162 -6.28 -1.24 -13.40
CA LEU A 162 -5.43 -2.41 -13.25
C LEU A 162 -3.96 -2.08 -13.55
N PRO A 163 -3.01 -2.60 -12.75
CA PRO A 163 -1.60 -2.52 -13.07
C PRO A 163 -1.29 -3.18 -14.41
N ASP A 164 -0.33 -2.62 -15.15
CA ASP A 164 0.09 -3.12 -16.47
C ASP A 164 0.45 -4.60 -16.44
N ARG A 165 1.22 -5.02 -15.43
CA ARG A 165 1.57 -6.43 -15.20
C ARG A 165 0.34 -7.34 -15.08
N VAL A 166 -0.75 -6.86 -14.48
CA VAL A 166 -2.00 -7.62 -14.35
C VAL A 166 -2.72 -7.67 -15.69
N ARG A 167 -2.84 -6.52 -16.37
CA ARG A 167 -3.45 -6.42 -17.70
C ARG A 167 -2.75 -7.33 -18.70
N SER A 168 -1.41 -7.27 -18.76
CA SER A 168 -0.60 -8.13 -19.63
C SER A 168 -0.82 -9.61 -19.34
N ARG A 169 -0.88 -10.03 -18.05
CA ARG A 169 -1.14 -11.44 -17.70
C ARG A 169 -2.56 -11.89 -18.03
N LEU A 170 -3.57 -11.03 -17.81
CA LEU A 170 -4.95 -11.32 -18.20
C LEU A 170 -5.10 -11.45 -19.73
N LEU A 171 -4.39 -10.61 -20.50
CA LEU A 171 -4.37 -10.68 -21.96
C LEU A 171 -3.56 -11.88 -22.51
N ALA A 172 -2.45 -12.24 -21.85
CA ALA A 172 -1.50 -13.25 -22.33
C ALA A 172 -1.97 -14.70 -22.15
N GLY A 173 -2.98 -14.99 -21.33
CA GLY A 173 -3.74 -16.24 -21.50
C GLY A 173 -4.36 -16.90 -20.26
N THR A 174 -5.54 -17.49 -20.53
CA THR A 174 -6.26 -18.61 -19.87
C THR A 174 -6.81 -18.46 -18.45
N GLY A 175 -6.42 -17.45 -17.68
CA GLY A 175 -6.95 -17.22 -16.34
C GLY A 175 -8.01 -16.13 -16.30
N GLN A 176 -9.17 -16.41 -15.69
CA GLN A 176 -10.11 -15.38 -15.23
C GLN A 176 -9.64 -14.71 -13.92
N ALA A 177 -8.42 -14.99 -13.46
CA ALA A 177 -7.85 -14.37 -12.27
C ALA A 177 -6.32 -14.33 -12.31
N VAL A 178 -5.73 -13.30 -11.69
CA VAL A 178 -4.29 -13.19 -11.44
C VAL A 178 -4.06 -13.02 -9.95
N ARG A 179 -3.38 -13.98 -9.32
CA ARG A 179 -3.07 -13.97 -7.88
C ARG A 179 -1.61 -13.63 -7.64
N TYR A 180 -1.38 -12.79 -6.63
CA TYR A 180 -0.06 -12.48 -6.07
C TYR A 180 -0.07 -12.77 -4.57
N GLN A 181 0.97 -13.44 -4.10
CA GLN A 181 1.21 -13.63 -2.67
C GLN A 181 2.18 -12.55 -2.21
N LEU A 182 1.75 -11.78 -1.20
CA LEU A 182 2.53 -10.69 -0.61
C LEU A 182 3.31 -11.17 0.62
N TYR A 183 2.75 -12.14 1.35
CA TYR A 183 3.37 -12.74 2.52
C TYR A 183 2.91 -14.20 2.66
N PRO A 184 3.77 -15.13 3.12
CA PRO A 184 5.23 -15.01 3.15
C PRO A 184 5.75 -14.84 1.72
N ASP A 185 6.92 -14.21 1.58
CA ASP A 185 7.55 -14.03 0.26
C ASP A 185 7.66 -15.39 -0.43
N SER A 186 6.99 -15.53 -1.58
CA SER A 186 6.98 -16.77 -2.35
C SER A 186 8.38 -17.13 -2.85
N ALA A 187 9.29 -16.15 -3.02
CA ALA A 187 10.70 -16.40 -3.34
C ALA A 187 11.49 -17.02 -2.17
N ARG A 188 11.10 -16.73 -0.92
CA ARG A 188 11.70 -17.37 0.27
C ARG A 188 11.09 -18.73 0.60
N THR A 189 9.84 -18.97 0.20
CA THR A 189 9.11 -20.20 0.57
C THR A 189 9.36 -21.35 -0.43
N GLY A 190 9.89 -21.07 -1.62
CA GLY A 190 10.28 -22.07 -2.63
C GLY A 190 11.56 -22.87 -2.31
N ALA A 191 12.15 -22.73 -1.12
CA ALA A 191 13.31 -23.51 -0.69
C ALA A 191 12.94 -24.81 0.05
N VAL A 192 11.66 -25.13 0.21
CA VAL A 192 11.19 -26.36 0.86
C VAL A 192 10.05 -26.96 0.03
N GLU A 193 10.25 -28.19 -0.45
CA GLU A 193 9.34 -29.05 -1.24
C GLU A 193 9.32 -28.93 -2.77
N GLU A 194 10.43 -29.31 -3.41
CA GLU A 194 10.39 -30.28 -4.53
C GLU A 194 11.39 -31.41 -4.24
N LYS A 195 11.06 -32.30 -3.30
CA LYS A 195 11.66 -33.64 -3.26
C LYS A 195 10.60 -34.65 -2.88
N GLY A 196 10.15 -35.43 -3.86
CA GLY A 196 9.65 -36.76 -3.59
C GLY A 196 8.45 -37.22 -4.38
N LYS A 197 8.58 -37.31 -5.71
CA LYS A 197 8.16 -38.55 -6.38
C LYS A 197 8.85 -38.72 -7.72
N PRO A 198 9.55 -39.86 -7.89
CA PRO A 198 9.48 -40.55 -9.16
C PRO A 198 8.91 -41.96 -8.97
N ARG A 199 7.88 -42.20 -9.79
CA ARG A 199 7.34 -43.48 -10.30
C ARG A 199 6.79 -44.47 -9.28
#